data_AF-A0AAE9NU22-F1
#
_entry.id   AF-A0AAE9NU22-F1
#
_cell.length_a   1.000
_cell.length_b   1.000
_cell.length_c   1.000
_cell.angle_alpha   90.00
_cell.angle_beta   90.00
_cell.angle_gamma   90.00
#
_symmetry.space_group_name_H-M   'P 1'
#
loop_
_entity.id
_entity.type
_entity.pdbx_description
1 polymer ?
#
loop_
_entity_poly.entity_id
_entity_poly.type
_entity_poly.pdbx_seq_one_letter_code
_entity_poly.pdbx_strand_id
1 'polypeptide(L)'
;MNNSTRLPKRIRKLMSLVTRNNDLNDITRALRLAQKLILRHSILEQEPEISSIRESICRRVPSDAVSIPGWLNGLAAVVCMATGCSCWFDLYSTTNRYRGMCLRRSIHFYGFSGRSDIAAYLFKVLSQQLRGATERHMKDFPRLKSQLRRIRTDQFREGWVGGIWCALEPFTPSEREGQLLKSWLRLRCVKNTLSPSPAYHAHQDSTLNSPNYQYAGDIHG
;
A
#
# COMPACT_ATOMS: atom_id res chain seq x y z
N MET A 1 -28.04 14.30 -2.44
CA MET A 1 -26.58 14.62 -2.38
C MET A 1 -25.82 13.42 -1.83
N ASN A 2 -24.99 12.76 -2.65
CA ASN A 2 -24.48 11.40 -2.41
C ASN A 2 -23.47 11.29 -1.26
N ASN A 3 -23.79 10.44 -0.27
CA ASN A 3 -22.94 10.12 0.89
C ASN A 3 -21.54 9.58 0.51
N SER A 4 -21.43 8.89 -0.63
CA SER A 4 -20.17 8.33 -1.16
C SER A 4 -19.06 9.39 -1.34
N THR A 5 -19.40 10.63 -1.73
CA THR A 5 -18.40 11.71 -1.91
C THR A 5 -17.91 12.36 -0.60
N ARG A 6 -18.66 12.17 0.50
CA ARG A 6 -18.35 12.78 1.81
C ARG A 6 -17.39 11.90 2.62
N LEU A 7 -17.43 10.59 2.44
CA LEU A 7 -16.60 9.63 3.19
C LEU A 7 -15.09 9.87 2.98
N PRO A 8 -14.56 9.97 1.74
CA PRO A 8 -13.14 10.26 1.54
C PRO A 8 -12.71 11.59 2.18
N LYS A 9 -13.56 12.63 2.12
CA LYS A 9 -13.26 13.93 2.73
C LYS A 9 -13.17 13.85 4.26
N ARG A 10 -14.07 13.09 4.89
CA ARG A 10 -14.06 12.88 6.36
C ARG A 10 -12.82 12.11 6.80
N ILE A 11 -12.47 11.03 6.10
CA ILE A 11 -11.28 10.22 6.41
C ILE A 11 -10.01 11.06 6.22
N ARG A 12 -9.91 11.84 5.14
CA ARG A 12 -8.79 12.77 4.93
C ARG A 12 -8.68 13.79 6.05
N LYS A 13 -9.80 14.37 6.48
CA LYS A 13 -9.82 15.33 7.59
C LYS A 13 -9.35 14.67 8.89
N LEU A 14 -9.87 13.49 9.22
CA LEU A 14 -9.48 12.73 10.41
C LEU A 14 -7.96 12.45 10.44
N MET A 15 -7.42 11.97 9.33
CA MET A 15 -5.99 11.64 9.22
C MET A 15 -5.09 12.88 9.19
N SER A 16 -5.59 14.01 8.71
CA SER A 16 -4.84 15.28 8.75
C SER A 16 -4.64 15.83 10.17
N LEU A 17 -5.46 15.41 11.13
CA LEU A 17 -5.31 15.83 12.53
C LEU A 17 -4.11 15.12 13.18
N VAL A 18 -3.95 13.82 12.92
CA VAL A 18 -2.87 13.02 13.53
C VAL A 18 -1.50 13.28 12.91
N THR A 19 -1.44 13.81 11.69
CA THR A 19 -0.18 14.11 11.01
C THR A 19 0.72 15.12 11.73
N ARG A 20 0.20 15.89 12.69
CA ARG A 20 0.94 16.96 13.39
C ARG A 20 1.85 16.45 14.51
N ASN A 21 1.39 15.45 15.27
CA ASN A 21 2.07 15.02 16.50
C ASN A 21 2.90 13.74 16.31
N ASN A 22 2.68 13.00 15.21
CA ASN A 22 3.36 11.74 14.87
C ASN A 22 3.46 10.77 16.08
N ASP A 23 2.39 10.73 16.88
CA ASP A 23 2.18 9.78 17.95
C ASP A 23 1.47 8.54 17.37
N LEU A 24 2.05 7.37 17.60
CA LEU A 24 1.54 6.10 17.13
C LEU A 24 0.14 5.82 17.68
N ASN A 25 -0.15 6.19 18.93
CA ASN A 25 -1.45 5.96 19.55
C ASN A 25 -2.57 6.75 18.87
N ASP A 26 -2.31 8.03 18.57
CA ASP A 26 -3.26 8.90 17.89
C ASP A 26 -3.48 8.45 16.45
N ILE A 27 -2.41 8.13 15.72
CA ILE A 27 -2.49 7.58 14.35
C ILE A 27 -3.35 6.31 14.34
N THR A 28 -3.09 5.41 15.28
CA THR A 28 -3.83 4.16 15.44
C THR A 28 -5.30 4.39 15.73
N ARG A 29 -5.62 5.32 16.65
CA ARG A 29 -7.01 5.70 16.98
C ARG A 29 -7.73 6.28 15.76
N ALA A 30 -7.08 7.17 15.01
CA ALA A 30 -7.64 7.72 13.78
C ALA A 30 -7.84 6.65 12.71
N LEU A 31 -6.90 5.72 12.55
CA LEU A 31 -7.00 4.65 11.56
C LEU A 31 -8.14 3.69 11.90
N ARG A 32 -8.31 3.32 13.17
CA ARG A 32 -9.47 2.54 13.65
C ARG A 32 -10.80 3.22 13.35
N LEU A 33 -10.89 4.53 13.60
CA LEU A 33 -12.08 5.32 13.30
C LEU A 33 -12.33 5.39 11.79
N ALA A 34 -11.28 5.56 10.98
CA ALA A 34 -11.38 5.51 9.53
C ALA A 34 -11.88 4.15 9.05
N GLN A 35 -11.33 3.05 9.58
CA GLN A 35 -11.78 1.70 9.30
C GLN A 35 -13.29 1.57 9.59
N LYS A 36 -13.74 1.89 10.82
CA LYS A 36 -15.16 1.82 11.20
C LYS A 36 -16.08 2.62 10.27
N LEU A 37 -15.64 3.79 9.81
CA LEU A 37 -16.40 4.58 8.83
C LEU A 37 -16.47 3.90 7.46
N ILE A 38 -15.36 3.35 6.96
CA ILE A 38 -15.32 2.62 5.69
C ILE A 38 -16.25 1.40 5.77
N LEU A 39 -16.17 0.61 6.85
CA LEU A 39 -16.99 -0.59 7.05
C LEU A 39 -18.48 -0.27 7.04
N ARG A 40 -18.89 0.74 7.81
CA ARG A 40 -20.31 1.13 7.89
C ARG A 40 -20.87 1.57 6.53
N HIS A 41 -20.07 2.27 5.72
CA HIS A 41 -20.48 2.67 4.38
C HIS A 41 -20.48 1.50 3.38
N SER A 42 -19.60 0.52 3.56
CA SER A 42 -19.48 -0.66 2.71
C SER A 42 -20.72 -1.54 2.76
N ILE A 43 -21.37 -1.64 3.93
CA ILE A 43 -22.60 -2.42 4.14
C ILE A 43 -23.83 -1.78 3.45
N LEU A 44 -23.77 -0.48 3.15
CA LEU A 44 -24.90 0.29 2.61
C LEU A 44 -24.92 0.32 1.07
N GLU A 45 -23.91 -0.23 0.39
CA GLU A 45 -23.77 -0.17 -1.06
C GLU A 45 -24.33 -1.42 -1.76
N GLN A 46 -24.78 -1.25 -3.02
CA GLN A 46 -25.38 -2.28 -3.87
C GLN A 46 -24.44 -3.47 -4.12
N GLU A 47 -24.99 -4.55 -4.69
CA GLU A 47 -24.24 -5.77 -4.99
C GLU A 47 -22.90 -5.49 -5.71
N PRO A 48 -21.81 -6.17 -5.30
CA PRO A 48 -20.50 -5.94 -5.88
C PRO A 48 -20.44 -6.48 -7.32
N GLU A 49 -20.07 -5.60 -8.26
CA GLU A 49 -19.83 -5.94 -9.66
C GLU A 49 -18.38 -5.70 -10.06
N ILE A 50 -17.83 -6.54 -10.95
CA ILE A 50 -16.44 -6.42 -11.41
C ILE A 50 -16.16 -5.09 -12.13
N SER A 51 -17.18 -4.53 -12.79
CA SER A 51 -17.17 -3.24 -13.51
C SER A 51 -16.91 -2.05 -12.58
N SER A 52 -17.29 -2.19 -11.30
CA SER A 52 -17.21 -1.14 -10.29
C SER A 52 -15.84 -1.04 -9.61
N ILE A 53 -14.97 -2.03 -9.82
CA ILE A 53 -13.62 -2.06 -9.23
C ILE A 53 -12.77 -0.96 -9.87
N ARG A 54 -12.19 -0.12 -9.02
CA ARG A 54 -11.29 0.97 -9.44
C ARG A 54 -9.91 0.80 -8.87
N GLU A 55 -8.91 1.19 -9.65
CA GLU A 55 -7.50 1.20 -9.27
C GLU A 55 -7.02 2.62 -8.95
N SER A 56 -6.19 2.75 -7.93
CA SER A 56 -5.49 3.98 -7.55
C SER A 56 -4.01 3.68 -7.37
N ILE A 57 -3.14 4.50 -7.98
CA ILE A 57 -1.71 4.23 -8.10
C ILE A 57 -0.90 5.19 -7.24
N CYS A 58 -0.05 4.64 -6.38
CA CYS A 58 0.94 5.39 -5.60
C CYS A 58 2.34 5.16 -6.18
N ARG A 59 2.86 6.16 -6.90
CA ARG A 59 4.19 6.12 -7.54
C ARG A 59 5.38 6.48 -6.65
N ARG A 60 5.13 7.13 -5.50
CA ARG A 60 6.19 7.59 -4.57
C ARG A 60 6.28 6.64 -3.38
N VAL A 61 6.69 5.40 -3.65
CA VAL A 61 6.87 4.39 -2.60
C VAL A 61 8.17 4.66 -1.84
N PRO A 62 8.25 4.44 -0.51
CA PRO A 62 9.42 4.85 0.27
C PRO A 62 10.67 3.97 0.08
N SER A 63 10.59 2.90 -0.71
CA SER A 63 11.71 2.02 -1.03
C SER A 63 11.65 1.50 -2.46
N ASP A 64 12.75 1.66 -3.18
CA ASP A 64 13.01 1.10 -4.52
C ASP A 64 13.97 -0.12 -4.46
N ALA A 65 14.15 -0.74 -3.27
CA ALA A 65 15.02 -1.91 -3.11
C ALA A 65 14.58 -3.06 -4.03
N VAL A 66 15.49 -3.90 -4.56
CA VAL A 66 15.15 -4.98 -5.50
C VAL A 66 14.05 -5.90 -4.94
N SER A 67 14.27 -6.44 -3.74
CA SER A 67 13.23 -7.15 -2.98
C SER A 67 12.41 -6.19 -2.11
N ILE A 68 11.12 -6.47 -1.97
CA ILE A 68 10.20 -5.66 -1.15
C ILE A 68 10.54 -5.88 0.33
N PRO A 69 10.92 -4.81 1.07
CA PRO A 69 11.22 -4.95 2.50
C PRO A 69 9.98 -5.37 3.31
N GLY A 70 10.18 -6.14 4.38
CA GLY A 70 9.11 -6.62 5.26
C GLY A 70 8.20 -5.51 5.78
N TRP A 71 8.77 -4.41 6.29
CA TRP A 71 7.99 -3.26 6.76
C TRP A 71 7.16 -2.60 5.65
N LEU A 72 7.60 -2.62 4.39
CA LEU A 72 6.87 -2.01 3.29
C LEU A 72 5.66 -2.88 2.92
N ASN A 73 5.87 -4.19 2.87
CA ASN A 73 4.78 -5.15 2.68
C ASN A 73 3.76 -5.08 3.82
N GLY A 74 4.23 -5.05 5.07
CA GLY A 74 3.37 -4.88 6.25
C GLY A 74 2.59 -3.58 6.22
N LEU A 75 3.21 -2.47 5.79
CA LEU A 75 2.53 -1.18 5.68
C LEU A 75 1.39 -1.23 4.65
N ALA A 76 1.64 -1.86 3.50
CA ALA A 76 0.61 -2.09 2.49
C ALA A 76 -0.52 -2.97 3.04
N ALA A 77 -0.19 -4.04 3.74
CA ALA A 77 -1.15 -4.97 4.33
C ALA A 77 -2.03 -4.28 5.39
N VAL A 78 -1.46 -3.44 6.26
CA VAL A 78 -2.19 -2.60 7.23
C VAL A 78 -3.21 -1.69 6.53
N VAL A 79 -2.81 -1.06 5.42
CA VAL A 79 -3.72 -0.20 4.65
C VAL A 79 -4.85 -1.03 4.03
N CYS A 80 -4.53 -2.17 3.43
CA CYS A 80 -5.51 -3.09 2.87
C CYS A 80 -6.51 -3.58 3.94
N MET A 81 -6.03 -3.92 5.13
CA MET A 81 -6.87 -4.30 6.27
C MET A 81 -7.75 -3.15 6.77
N ALA A 82 -7.24 -1.92 6.77
CA ALA A 82 -8.01 -0.75 7.20
C ALA A 82 -9.12 -0.37 6.19
N THR A 83 -8.90 -0.60 4.89
CA THR A 83 -9.83 -0.16 3.83
C THR A 83 -10.63 -1.27 3.18
N GLY A 84 -10.22 -2.52 3.32
CA GLY A 84 -10.79 -3.62 2.55
C GLY A 84 -10.43 -3.64 1.09
N CYS A 85 -9.29 -3.05 0.74
CA CYS A 85 -8.76 -3.12 -0.61
C CYS A 85 -7.75 -4.25 -0.73
N SER A 86 -7.44 -4.61 -1.96
CA SER A 86 -6.26 -5.40 -2.28
C SER A 86 -5.23 -4.50 -2.94
N CYS A 87 -3.96 -4.90 -2.87
CA CYS A 87 -2.87 -4.17 -3.49
C CYS A 87 -1.88 -5.09 -4.19
N TRP A 88 -1.12 -4.53 -5.12
CA TRP A 88 0.03 -5.18 -5.72
C TRP A 88 1.15 -4.15 -5.97
N PHE A 89 2.38 -4.64 -6.14
CA PHE A 89 3.55 -3.81 -6.40
C PHE A 89 3.97 -3.91 -7.87
N ASP A 90 4.37 -2.79 -8.44
CA ASP A 90 4.87 -2.71 -9.82
C ASP A 90 6.19 -1.92 -9.88
N LEU A 91 6.87 -2.00 -11.02
CA LEU A 91 7.98 -1.16 -11.38
C LEU A 91 7.61 -0.31 -12.59
N TYR A 92 7.90 0.99 -12.54
CA TYR A 92 7.76 1.89 -13.68
C TYR A 92 9.08 2.58 -13.99
N SER A 93 9.31 2.81 -15.28
CA SER A 93 10.45 3.56 -15.76
C SER A 93 10.22 5.06 -15.56
N THR A 94 11.21 5.75 -15.01
CA THR A 94 11.26 7.21 -14.95
C THR A 94 12.60 7.70 -15.47
N THR A 95 12.59 8.81 -16.20
CA THR A 95 13.82 9.48 -16.62
C THR A 95 14.31 10.40 -15.50
N ASN A 96 15.57 10.26 -15.13
CA ASN A 96 16.25 11.18 -14.23
C ASN A 96 17.29 11.96 -15.05
N ARG A 97 17.21 13.29 -15.03
CA ARG A 97 18.10 14.18 -15.79
C ARG A 97 19.59 13.90 -15.52
N TYR A 98 19.94 13.33 -14.36
CA TYR A 98 21.32 13.06 -13.95
C TYR A 98 21.74 11.59 -14.00
N ARG A 99 20.81 10.65 -14.11
CA ARG A 99 21.08 9.19 -14.03
C ARG A 99 20.51 8.39 -15.20
N GLY A 100 19.93 9.04 -16.21
CA GLY A 100 19.24 8.38 -17.31
C GLY A 100 17.96 7.69 -16.85
N MET A 101 17.59 6.62 -17.54
CA MET A 101 16.41 5.81 -17.23
C MET A 101 16.62 5.03 -15.92
N CYS A 102 15.68 5.14 -14.98
CA CYS A 102 15.72 4.40 -13.73
C CYS A 102 14.35 3.79 -13.41
N LEU A 103 14.36 2.58 -12.86
CA LEU A 103 13.15 1.92 -12.37
C LEU A 103 12.79 2.44 -10.99
N ARG A 104 11.49 2.66 -10.78
CA ARG A 104 10.90 3.09 -9.51
C ARG A 104 9.76 2.17 -9.15
N ARG A 105 9.55 1.97 -7.86
CA ARG A 105 8.44 1.17 -7.36
C ARG A 105 7.15 1.98 -7.31
N SER A 106 6.06 1.36 -7.76
CA SER A 106 4.70 1.80 -7.47
C SER A 106 3.95 0.74 -6.67
N ILE A 107 2.95 1.19 -5.92
CA ILE A 107 1.95 0.33 -5.31
C ILE A 107 0.59 0.70 -5.86
N HIS A 108 -0.19 -0.30 -6.21
CA HIS A 108 -1.46 -0.18 -6.88
C HIS A 108 -2.53 -0.74 -5.97
N PHE A 109 -3.42 0.13 -5.50
CA PHE A 109 -4.57 -0.27 -4.68
C PHE A 109 -5.79 -0.42 -5.58
N TYR A 110 -6.55 -1.49 -5.38
CA TYR A 110 -7.79 -1.71 -6.10
C TYR A 110 -8.88 -2.21 -5.16
N GLY A 111 -10.12 -1.79 -5.43
CA GLY A 111 -11.25 -2.08 -4.59
C GLY A 111 -12.53 -1.43 -5.08
N PHE A 112 -13.63 -1.80 -4.41
CA PHE A 112 -14.96 -1.26 -4.68
C PHE A 112 -15.13 0.17 -4.17
N SER A 113 -16.10 0.89 -4.72
CA SER A 113 -16.67 2.10 -4.12
C SER A 113 -15.67 3.23 -3.79
N GLY A 114 -14.61 3.35 -4.59
CA GLY A 114 -13.58 4.37 -4.36
C GLY A 114 -12.71 4.14 -3.12
N ARG A 115 -12.79 2.94 -2.50
CA ARG A 115 -11.91 2.55 -1.37
C ARG A 115 -10.43 2.58 -1.78
N SER A 116 -10.11 2.33 -3.06
CA SER A 116 -8.75 2.41 -3.59
C SER A 116 -8.11 3.80 -3.46
N ASP A 117 -8.88 4.88 -3.65
CA ASP A 117 -8.39 6.25 -3.45
C ASP A 117 -8.15 6.59 -1.97
N ILE A 118 -8.96 6.02 -1.09
CA ILE A 118 -8.77 6.14 0.36
C ILE A 118 -7.51 5.38 0.77
N ALA A 119 -7.32 4.16 0.26
CA ALA A 119 -6.14 3.34 0.53
C ALA A 119 -4.85 4.04 0.08
N ALA A 120 -4.82 4.56 -1.15
CA ALA A 120 -3.70 5.33 -1.67
C ALA A 120 -3.36 6.56 -0.78
N TYR A 121 -4.39 7.27 -0.31
CA TYR A 121 -4.20 8.39 0.61
C TYR A 121 -3.67 7.95 1.97
N LEU A 122 -4.24 6.90 2.58
CA LEU A 122 -3.78 6.36 3.86
C LEU A 122 -2.34 5.89 3.78
N PHE A 123 -1.99 5.15 2.72
CA PHE A 123 -0.62 4.71 2.48
C PHE A 123 0.35 5.89 2.42
N LYS A 124 0.00 6.97 1.72
CA LYS A 124 0.81 8.19 1.65
C LYS A 124 1.00 8.83 3.04
N VAL A 125 -0.08 8.96 3.81
CA VAL A 125 -0.03 9.54 5.16
C VAL A 125 0.83 8.69 6.09
N LEU A 126 0.56 7.38 6.16
CA LEU A 126 1.31 6.48 7.03
C LEU A 126 2.78 6.38 6.62
N SER A 127 3.09 6.39 5.33
CA SER A 127 4.48 6.45 4.85
C SER A 127 5.22 7.70 5.35
N GLN A 128 4.55 8.85 5.38
CA GLN A 128 5.13 10.09 5.93
C GLN A 128 5.33 10.01 7.44
N GLN A 129 4.34 9.47 8.17
CA GLN A 129 4.43 9.30 9.62
C GLN A 129 5.55 8.33 10.00
N LEU A 130 5.60 7.16 9.35
CA LEU A 130 6.65 6.17 9.51
C LEU A 130 8.04 6.77 9.25
N ARG A 131 8.19 7.56 8.18
CA ARG A 131 9.43 8.27 7.89
C ARG A 131 9.84 9.19 9.04
N GLY A 132 8.93 10.05 9.50
CA GLY A 132 9.23 10.98 10.60
C GLY A 132 9.45 10.28 11.95
N ALA A 133 8.81 9.14 12.19
CA ALA A 133 9.03 8.33 13.39
C ALA A 133 10.41 7.64 13.33
N THR A 134 10.77 7.12 12.16
CA THR A 134 12.09 6.53 11.89
C THR A 134 13.20 7.56 12.07
N GLU A 135 13.03 8.76 11.50
CA GLU A 135 14.01 9.85 11.61
C GLU A 135 14.21 10.26 13.08
N ARG A 136 13.15 10.34 13.89
CA ARG A 136 13.24 10.62 15.33
C ARG A 136 13.96 9.51 16.09
N HIS A 137 13.58 8.25 15.87
CA HIS A 137 14.19 7.11 16.55
C HIS A 137 15.69 6.96 16.21
N MET A 138 16.06 7.19 14.94
CA MET A 138 17.45 7.04 14.50
C MET A 138 18.37 8.18 14.94
N LYS A 139 17.84 9.28 15.52
CA LYS A 139 18.66 10.35 16.12
C LYS A 139 19.43 9.87 17.35
N ASP A 140 18.87 8.92 18.10
CA ASP A 140 19.50 8.36 19.30
C ASP A 140 20.70 7.47 18.96
N PHE A 141 20.87 7.13 17.67
CA PHE A 141 21.92 6.25 17.18
C PHE A 141 22.80 6.92 16.09
N PRO A 142 23.54 8.01 16.39
CA PRO A 142 24.26 8.78 15.38
C PRO A 142 25.50 8.07 14.82
N ARG A 143 26.13 7.17 15.58
CA ARG A 143 27.45 6.59 15.24
C ARG A 143 27.41 5.12 14.78
N LEU A 144 26.27 4.63 14.31
CA LEU A 144 26.17 3.26 13.79
C LEU A 144 26.81 3.10 12.40
N LYS A 145 27.52 1.99 12.21
CA LYS A 145 27.97 1.50 10.89
C LYS A 145 26.76 1.39 9.94
N SER A 146 26.97 1.64 8.66
CA SER A 146 25.91 1.70 7.63
C SER A 146 25.01 0.45 7.60
N GLN A 147 25.60 -0.74 7.64
CA GLN A 147 24.86 -2.01 7.65
C GLN A 147 23.96 -2.14 8.89
N LEU A 148 24.52 -1.89 10.08
CA LEU A 148 23.77 -1.96 11.34
C LEU A 148 22.70 -0.88 11.43
N ARG A 149 22.98 0.31 10.89
CA ARG A 149 22.00 1.39 10.75
C ARG A 149 20.80 0.93 9.91
N ARG A 150 21.04 0.28 8.76
CA ARG A 150 19.98 -0.26 7.91
C ARG A 150 19.13 -1.30 8.66
N ILE A 151 19.77 -2.30 9.28
CA ILE A 151 19.07 -3.36 10.04
C ILE A 151 18.19 -2.75 11.13
N ARG A 152 18.75 -1.85 11.95
CA ARG A 152 17.99 -1.21 13.04
C ARG A 152 16.86 -0.32 12.53
N THR A 153 17.07 0.35 11.40
CA THR A 153 16.02 1.14 10.74
C THR A 153 14.87 0.26 10.27
N ASP A 154 15.17 -0.87 9.63
CA ASP A 154 14.15 -1.80 9.14
C ASP A 154 13.40 -2.46 10.32
N GLN A 155 14.12 -2.91 11.36
CA GLN A 155 13.51 -3.44 12.59
C GLN A 155 12.57 -2.45 13.28
N PHE A 156 12.97 -1.17 13.39
CA PHE A 156 12.10 -0.14 13.96
C PHE A 156 10.83 0.04 13.12
N ARG A 157 10.96 0.05 11.78
CA ARG A 157 9.81 0.19 10.89
C ARG A 157 8.87 -1.00 10.96
N GLU A 158 9.40 -2.22 11.05
CA GLU A 158 8.61 -3.44 11.25
C GLU A 158 7.83 -3.38 12.56
N GLY A 159 8.47 -3.00 13.67
CA GLY A 159 7.81 -2.82 14.96
C GLY A 159 6.72 -1.75 14.94
N TRP A 160 6.99 -0.61 14.27
CA TRP A 160 6.01 0.47 14.13
C TRP A 160 4.77 0.02 13.36
N VAL A 161 4.97 -0.68 12.23
CA VAL A 161 3.88 -1.23 11.42
C VAL A 161 3.13 -2.32 12.18
N GLY A 162 3.84 -3.20 12.88
CA GLY A 162 3.26 -4.23 13.73
C GLY A 162 2.36 -3.67 14.83
N GLY A 163 2.76 -2.54 15.44
CA GLY A 163 1.93 -1.83 16.42
C GLY A 163 0.60 -1.37 15.85
N ILE A 164 0.57 -0.87 14.60
CA ILE A 164 -0.68 -0.50 13.93
C ILE A 164 -1.48 -1.75 13.57
N TRP A 165 -0.83 -2.79 13.06
CA TRP A 165 -1.47 -4.05 12.69
C TRP A 165 -2.25 -4.64 13.86
N CYS A 166 -1.61 -4.81 15.02
CA CYS A 166 -2.23 -5.37 16.23
C CYS A 166 -3.40 -4.52 16.74
N ALA A 167 -3.47 -3.26 16.34
CA ALA A 167 -4.52 -2.38 16.78
C ALA A 167 -5.77 -2.43 15.87
N LEU A 168 -5.63 -2.80 14.61
CA LEU A 168 -6.77 -2.82 13.69
C LEU A 168 -7.62 -4.07 13.87
N GLU A 169 -8.90 -3.96 13.54
CA GLU A 169 -9.78 -5.12 13.46
C GLU A 169 -9.51 -5.84 12.14
N PRO A 170 -9.44 -7.18 12.10
CA PRO A 170 -9.31 -7.91 10.85
C PRO A 170 -10.53 -7.60 9.99
N PHE A 171 -10.29 -7.05 8.80
CA PHE A 171 -11.33 -6.87 7.81
C PHE A 171 -11.17 -7.91 6.71
N THR A 172 -12.13 -8.82 6.65
CA THR A 172 -12.23 -9.80 5.58
C THR A 172 -13.34 -9.35 4.63
N PRO A 173 -13.03 -9.02 3.36
CA PRO A 173 -14.05 -8.81 2.34
C PRO A 173 -14.99 -10.02 2.29
N SER A 174 -16.24 -9.81 1.86
CA SER A 174 -17.12 -10.97 1.61
C SER A 174 -16.47 -11.92 0.59
N GLU A 175 -16.79 -13.22 0.67
CA GLU A 175 -16.22 -14.21 -0.24
C GLU A 175 -16.41 -13.80 -1.71
N ARG A 176 -17.60 -13.26 -2.04
CA ARG A 176 -17.92 -12.72 -3.37
C ARG A 176 -17.04 -11.52 -3.74
N GLU A 177 -16.84 -10.55 -2.86
CA GLU A 177 -15.91 -9.43 -3.11
C GLU A 177 -14.49 -9.95 -3.36
N GLY A 178 -14.02 -10.90 -2.56
CA GLY A 178 -12.69 -11.50 -2.71
C GLY A 178 -12.51 -12.22 -4.05
N GLN A 179 -13.51 -12.98 -4.49
CA GLN A 179 -13.49 -13.66 -5.80
C GLN A 179 -13.49 -12.66 -6.97
N LEU A 180 -14.27 -11.58 -6.86
CA LEU A 180 -14.31 -10.52 -7.87
C LEU A 180 -12.98 -9.76 -7.96
N LEU A 181 -12.34 -9.45 -6.83
CA LEU A 181 -11.03 -8.80 -6.80
C LEU A 181 -9.95 -9.68 -7.46
N LYS A 182 -9.95 -10.98 -7.15
CA LYS A 182 -9.04 -11.95 -7.80
C LYS A 182 -9.27 -12.04 -9.31
N SER A 183 -10.53 -12.13 -9.73
CA SER A 183 -10.91 -12.19 -11.15
C SER A 183 -10.52 -10.90 -11.89
N TRP A 184 -10.74 -9.74 -11.28
CA TRP A 184 -10.34 -8.46 -11.84
C TRP A 184 -8.82 -8.36 -12.03
N LEU A 185 -8.03 -8.80 -11.05
CA LEU A 185 -6.57 -8.80 -11.16
C LEU A 185 -6.10 -9.70 -12.32
N ARG A 186 -6.68 -10.89 -12.48
CA ARG A 186 -6.38 -11.79 -13.62
C ARG A 186 -6.68 -11.11 -14.96
N LEU A 187 -7.85 -10.51 -15.11
CA LEU A 187 -8.23 -9.78 -16.34
C LEU A 187 -7.30 -8.60 -16.61
N ARG A 188 -6.85 -7.91 -15.56
CA ARG A 188 -5.91 -6.79 -15.67
C ARG A 188 -4.53 -7.25 -16.15
N CYS A 189 -4.01 -8.34 -15.59
CA CYS A 189 -2.74 -8.93 -16.01
C CYS A 189 -2.77 -9.33 -17.50
N VAL A 190 -3.84 -9.99 -17.95
CA VAL A 190 -4.00 -10.39 -19.36
C VAL A 190 -4.05 -9.17 -20.29
N LYS A 191 -4.75 -8.10 -19.90
CA LYS A 191 -4.76 -6.85 -20.70
C LYS A 191 -3.38 -6.21 -20.81
N ASN A 192 -2.59 -6.22 -19.73
CA ASN A 192 -1.21 -5.71 -19.76
C ASN A 192 -0.29 -6.57 -20.63
N THR A 193 -0.49 -7.90 -20.70
CA THR A 193 0.28 -8.75 -21.61
C THR A 193 -0.08 -8.53 -23.08
N LEU A 194 -1.33 -8.16 -23.37
CA LEU A 194 -1.82 -7.89 -24.73
C LEU A 194 -1.52 -6.45 -25.21
N SER A 195 -1.29 -5.52 -24.29
CA SER A 195 -0.84 -4.15 -24.55
C SER A 195 0.45 -3.89 -23.78
N PRO A 196 1.58 -4.48 -24.24
CA PRO A 196 2.85 -4.27 -23.56
C PRO A 196 3.23 -2.79 -23.63
N SER A 197 3.33 -2.17 -22.46
CA SER A 197 3.98 -0.86 -22.33
C SER A 197 5.43 -0.99 -22.85
N PRO A 198 5.95 -0.05 -23.66
CA PRO A 198 7.31 -0.14 -24.24
C PRO A 198 8.42 -0.29 -23.18
N ALA A 199 8.12 -0.02 -21.90
CA ALA A 199 9.03 -0.19 -20.78
C ALA A 199 9.36 -1.67 -20.44
N TYR A 200 8.59 -2.65 -20.93
CA TYR A 200 8.81 -4.07 -20.62
C TYR A 200 9.93 -4.73 -21.43
N HIS A 201 10.27 -4.20 -22.61
CA HIS A 201 11.23 -4.84 -23.51
C HIS A 201 12.70 -4.76 -23.07
N ALA A 202 13.05 -3.92 -22.10
CA ALA A 202 14.45 -3.78 -21.68
C ALA A 202 14.95 -4.87 -20.72
N HIS A 203 14.06 -5.72 -20.17
CA HIS A 203 14.45 -6.68 -19.13
C HIS A 203 14.23 -8.16 -19.43
N GLN A 204 13.39 -8.52 -20.41
CA GLN A 204 13.13 -9.93 -20.71
C GLN A 204 14.38 -10.70 -21.20
N ASP A 205 15.32 -10.02 -21.85
CA ASP A 205 16.57 -10.64 -22.31
C ASP A 205 17.59 -10.91 -21.19
N SER A 206 17.35 -10.43 -19.96
CA SER A 206 18.30 -10.58 -18.84
C SER A 206 17.80 -11.41 -17.65
N THR A 207 16.48 -11.63 -17.54
CA THR A 207 15.86 -12.26 -16.35
C THR A 207 15.35 -13.68 -16.58
N LEU A 208 15.47 -14.23 -17.79
CA LEU A 208 15.11 -15.63 -18.08
C LEU A 208 15.99 -16.69 -17.39
N ASN A 209 17.03 -16.27 -16.64
CA ASN A 209 17.95 -17.16 -15.91
C ASN A 209 17.94 -16.99 -14.38
N SER A 210 16.86 -16.49 -13.77
CA SER A 210 16.77 -16.40 -12.30
C SER A 210 15.50 -17.07 -11.74
N PRO A 211 15.61 -18.12 -10.91
CA PRO A 211 14.48 -18.98 -10.50
C PRO A 211 13.57 -18.38 -9.41
N ASN A 212 13.57 -17.06 -9.18
CA ASN A 212 12.94 -16.44 -7.99
C ASN A 212 11.65 -15.64 -8.25
N TYR A 213 10.95 -15.86 -9.36
CA TYR A 213 9.62 -15.29 -9.59
C TYR A 213 8.50 -16.30 -9.34
N GLN A 214 8.47 -16.83 -8.12
CA GLN A 214 7.29 -17.50 -7.54
C GLN A 214 7.15 -16.99 -6.11
N TYR A 215 5.92 -16.81 -5.65
CA TYR A 215 5.46 -16.19 -4.39
C TYR A 215 5.02 -14.73 -4.46
N ALA A 216 3.87 -14.52 -5.09
CA ALA A 216 2.86 -13.54 -4.65
C ALA A 216 1.44 -14.11 -4.81
N GLY A 217 1.31 -15.43 -4.61
CA GLY A 217 0.04 -16.11 -4.36
C GLY A 217 0.17 -16.76 -2.99
N ASP A 218 -0.91 -16.75 -2.22
CA ASP A 218 -1.06 -17.41 -0.91
C ASP A 218 -0.60 -16.59 0.30
N ILE A 219 -1.44 -15.62 0.66
CA ILE A 219 -1.61 -15.19 2.06
C ILE A 219 -3.05 -15.54 2.46
N HIS A 220 -3.33 -16.84 2.58
CA HIS A 220 -4.40 -17.39 3.40
C HIS A 220 -3.99 -18.81 3.81
N GLY A 221 -3.47 -18.89 5.04
CA GLY A 221 -3.21 -20.07 5.85
C GLY A 221 -3.19 -19.60 7.29
#